data_AF-A0A3D1YI45-F1
#
_entry.id   AF-A0A3D1YI45-F1
#
_cell.length_a   1.000
_cell.length_b   1.000
_cell.length_c   1.000
_cell.angle_alpha   90.00
_cell.angle_beta   90.00
_cell.angle_gamma   90.00
#
_symmetry.space_group_name_H-M   'P 1'
#
loop_
_entity.id
_entity.type
_entity.pdbx_description
1 polymer ?
#
loop_
_entity_poly.entity_id
_entity_poly.type
_entity_poly.pdbx_seq_one_letter_code
_entity_poly.pdbx_strand_id
1 'polypeptide(L)'
;DFTLSAMVDNSEDGAQIFEQIVPFFTPEFTCSVNLIPSMNIKPDITIILNDVAIEDSYEGDLVVRREIIWTLNFMLKGYIYPDVKSGSVTKSVIVNLRLPAEAGVSEYIVLEDSTDFSTNYMLLDADAGSPDATGIMKILSESSSDAAMAGIKTRITTTPGANDVVASDDFGYSQTFEYFDNPIDNNPTTGLDVNL
;
A
#
# COMPACT_ATOMS: atom_id res chain seq x y z
N ASP A 1 -34.28 1.12 0.17
CA ASP A 1 -35.43 0.48 0.84
C ASP A 1 -35.16 -1.00 1.01
N PHE A 2 -35.64 -1.57 2.10
CA PHE A 2 -35.55 -3.00 2.38
C PHE A 2 -36.84 -3.49 3.03
N THR A 3 -37.11 -4.78 2.88
CA THR A 3 -38.33 -5.41 3.37
C THR A 3 -37.97 -6.52 4.36
N LEU A 4 -38.63 -6.53 5.51
CA LEU A 4 -38.58 -7.60 6.49
C LEU A 4 -39.85 -8.42 6.39
N SER A 5 -39.72 -9.72 6.12
CA SER A 5 -40.85 -10.66 6.09
C SER A 5 -40.75 -11.62 7.27
N ALA A 6 -41.78 -11.68 8.10
CA ALA A 6 -41.93 -12.65 9.19
C ALA A 6 -43.07 -13.61 8.86
N MET A 7 -42.77 -14.90 8.82
CA MET A 7 -43.71 -15.96 8.48
C MET A 7 -44.03 -16.76 9.75
N VAL A 8 -45.33 -16.88 10.07
CA VAL A 8 -45.79 -17.52 11.31
C VAL A 8 -47.00 -18.40 11.07
N ASP A 9 -47.05 -19.53 11.78
CA ASP A 9 -48.20 -20.46 11.76
C ASP A 9 -49.39 -19.92 12.58
N ASN A 10 -49.12 -19.07 13.58
CA ASN A 10 -50.11 -18.49 14.49
C ASN A 10 -50.09 -16.96 14.43
N SER A 11 -51.28 -16.34 14.38
CA SER A 11 -51.41 -14.88 14.33
C SER A 11 -50.86 -14.20 15.59
N GLU A 12 -50.93 -14.88 16.74
CA GLU A 12 -50.40 -14.39 18.01
C GLU A 12 -48.87 -14.23 17.98
N ASP A 13 -48.15 -15.20 17.42
CA ASP A 13 -46.70 -15.13 17.33
C ASP A 13 -46.26 -13.99 16.40
N GLY A 14 -47.03 -13.74 15.34
CA GLY A 14 -46.84 -12.58 14.46
C GLY A 14 -47.06 -11.25 15.18
N ALA A 15 -48.12 -11.17 16.00
CA ALA A 15 -48.39 -9.99 16.81
C ALA A 15 -47.26 -9.72 17.84
N GLN A 16 -46.71 -10.77 18.46
CA GLN A 16 -45.59 -10.63 19.40
C GLN A 16 -44.32 -10.08 18.72
N ILE A 17 -44.00 -10.56 17.52
CA ILE A 17 -42.86 -10.04 16.74
C ILE A 17 -43.10 -8.57 16.37
N PHE A 18 -44.32 -8.24 15.94
CA PHE A 18 -44.69 -6.86 15.62
C PHE A 18 -44.53 -5.92 16.82
N GLU A 19 -45.02 -6.32 17.99
CA GLU A 19 -44.92 -5.55 19.23
C GLU A 19 -43.47 -5.36 19.71
N GLN A 20 -42.55 -6.24 19.32
CA GLN A 20 -41.13 -6.06 19.64
C GLN A 20 -40.39 -5.13 18.68
N ILE A 21 -40.96 -4.85 17.51
CA ILE A 21 -40.31 -4.01 16.49
C ILE A 21 -40.88 -2.60 16.51
N VAL A 22 -42.20 -2.46 16.43
CA VAL A 22 -42.85 -1.15 16.20
C VAL A 22 -42.61 -0.12 17.30
N PRO A 23 -42.55 -0.44 18.60
CA PRO A 23 -42.29 0.57 19.63
C PRO A 23 -40.95 1.30 19.50
N PHE A 24 -39.98 0.74 18.78
CA PHE A 24 -38.69 1.38 18.52
C PHE A 24 -38.72 2.43 17.39
N PHE A 25 -39.79 2.46 16.59
CA PHE A 25 -39.96 3.38 15.47
C PHE A 25 -41.03 4.42 15.79
N THR A 26 -40.65 5.70 15.85
CA THR A 26 -41.58 6.78 16.23
C THR A 26 -41.64 7.95 15.23
N PRO A 27 -41.90 7.76 13.92
CA PRO A 27 -41.85 6.58 13.04
C PRO A 27 -40.44 6.32 12.45
N GLU A 28 -39.47 7.13 12.89
CA GLU A 28 -38.07 7.02 12.54
C GLU A 28 -37.26 6.47 13.73
N PHE A 29 -36.23 5.71 13.41
CA PHE A 29 -35.25 5.16 14.34
C PHE A 29 -33.86 5.60 13.87
N THR A 30 -33.14 6.32 14.71
CA THR A 30 -31.77 6.80 14.41
C THR A 30 -30.74 5.95 15.12
N CYS A 31 -29.78 5.40 14.38
CA CYS A 31 -28.66 4.65 14.92
C CYS A 31 -27.34 5.25 14.43
N SER A 32 -26.39 5.47 15.35
CA SER A 32 -25.05 5.95 15.02
C SER A 32 -24.14 4.77 14.71
N VAL A 33 -23.61 4.71 13.49
CA VAL A 33 -22.72 3.61 13.05
C VAL A 33 -21.33 4.16 12.80
N ASN A 34 -20.29 3.43 13.22
CA ASN A 34 -18.90 3.77 12.88
C ASN A 34 -18.51 3.06 11.56
N LEU A 35 -18.66 3.74 10.41
CA LEU A 35 -18.42 3.11 9.11
C LEU A 35 -16.93 2.98 8.76
N ILE A 36 -16.10 3.96 9.15
CA ILE A 36 -14.67 3.98 8.83
C ILE A 36 -13.88 4.37 10.08
N PRO A 37 -13.30 3.38 10.80
CA PRO A 37 -12.55 3.64 12.03
C PRO A 37 -11.40 4.63 11.88
N SER A 38 -10.80 4.72 10.68
CA SER A 38 -9.67 5.61 10.39
C SER A 38 -10.06 7.08 10.22
N MET A 39 -11.33 7.38 9.92
CA MET A 39 -11.79 8.77 9.73
C MET A 39 -12.53 9.33 10.95
N ASN A 40 -12.85 8.49 11.96
CA ASN A 40 -13.62 8.89 13.16
C ASN A 40 -14.94 9.61 12.84
N ILE A 41 -15.54 9.33 11.67
CA ILE A 41 -16.83 9.88 11.27
C ILE A 41 -17.89 8.89 11.72
N LYS A 42 -18.74 9.34 12.64
CA LYS A 42 -19.90 8.61 13.18
C LYS A 42 -21.16 9.27 12.63
N PRO A 43 -21.61 8.93 11.41
CA PRO A 43 -22.86 9.46 10.92
C PRO A 43 -24.03 8.72 11.55
N ASP A 44 -25.10 9.48 11.80
CA ASP A 44 -26.36 8.93 12.23
C ASP A 44 -27.16 8.46 11.00
N ILE A 45 -27.53 7.19 11.01
CA ILE A 45 -28.35 6.56 9.98
C ILE A 45 -29.79 6.54 10.49
N THR A 46 -30.70 7.08 9.70
CA THR A 46 -32.14 7.07 10.00
C THR A 46 -32.83 5.95 9.23
N ILE A 47 -33.56 5.10 9.95
CA ILE A 47 -34.41 4.06 9.40
C ILE A 47 -35.87 4.46 9.64
N ILE A 48 -36.68 4.49 8.59
CA ILE A 48 -38.09 4.87 8.64
C ILE A 48 -38.92 3.62 8.34
N LEU A 49 -39.90 3.32 9.18
CA LEU A 49 -40.93 2.32 8.88
C LEU A 49 -42.02 2.98 8.04
N ASN A 50 -42.17 2.57 6.78
CA ASN A 50 -43.13 3.18 5.86
C ASN A 50 -44.49 2.50 5.92
N ASP A 51 -44.50 1.16 5.92
CA ASP A 51 -45.72 0.38 5.79
C ASP A 51 -45.56 -1.00 6.43
N VAL A 52 -46.69 -1.54 6.91
CA VAL A 52 -46.80 -2.90 7.45
C VAL A 52 -48.02 -3.56 6.84
N ALA A 53 -47.80 -4.64 6.10
CA ALA A 53 -48.83 -5.45 5.46
C ALA A 53 -48.89 -6.86 6.08
N ILE A 54 -50.08 -7.43 6.14
CA ILE A 54 -50.33 -8.78 6.64
C ILE A 54 -51.09 -9.54 5.55
N GLU A 55 -50.57 -10.70 5.16
CA GLU A 55 -51.18 -11.59 4.19
C GLU A 55 -51.40 -12.97 4.84
N ASP A 56 -52.58 -13.56 4.64
CA ASP A 56 -52.90 -14.92 5.05
C ASP A 56 -53.00 -15.78 3.79
N SER A 57 -52.03 -16.66 3.57
CA SER A 57 -51.97 -17.53 2.41
C SER A 57 -52.77 -18.80 2.70
N TYR A 58 -53.96 -18.89 2.11
CA TYR A 58 -54.80 -20.10 2.11
C TYR A 58 -54.98 -20.62 0.67
N GLU A 59 -54.06 -21.46 0.21
CA GLU A 59 -54.20 -22.20 -1.04
C GLU A 59 -54.94 -23.53 -0.76
N GLY A 60 -56.06 -23.76 -1.46
CA GLY A 60 -57.14 -24.70 -1.13
C GLY A 60 -56.84 -26.21 -1.18
N ASP A 61 -55.62 -26.64 -0.87
CA ASP A 61 -55.25 -28.05 -0.73
C ASP A 61 -55.23 -28.46 0.75
N LEU A 62 -55.91 -29.56 1.07
CA LEU A 62 -56.08 -30.10 2.44
C LEU A 62 -54.76 -30.58 3.09
N VAL A 63 -53.64 -30.45 2.38
CA VAL A 63 -52.30 -30.86 2.81
C VAL A 63 -51.42 -29.64 3.16
N VAL A 64 -51.73 -28.43 2.69
CA VAL A 64 -50.89 -27.23 2.91
C VAL A 64 -51.31 -26.52 4.20
N ARG A 65 -50.33 -26.21 5.06
CA ARG A 65 -50.55 -25.50 6.33
C ARG A 65 -50.79 -24.02 6.06
N ARG A 66 -51.68 -23.39 6.83
CA ARG A 66 -51.91 -21.94 6.83
C ARG A 66 -50.67 -21.22 7.33
N GLU A 67 -50.17 -20.26 6.56
CA GLU A 67 -49.03 -19.41 6.93
C GLU A 67 -49.45 -17.94 6.82
N ILE A 68 -49.18 -17.19 7.87
CA ILE A 68 -49.45 -15.75 7.96
C ILE A 68 -48.13 -15.03 7.73
N ILE A 69 -48.10 -14.16 6.74
CA ILE A 69 -46.92 -13.40 6.33
C ILE A 69 -47.09 -11.94 6.75
N TRP A 70 -46.21 -11.47 7.62
CA TRP A 70 -46.07 -10.07 7.98
C TRP A 70 -44.94 -9.44 7.16
N THR A 71 -45.24 -8.39 6.43
CA THR A 71 -44.29 -7.68 5.57
C THR A 71 -44.14 -6.24 6.05
N LEU A 72 -42.95 -5.90 6.55
CA LEU A 72 -42.61 -4.56 7.02
C LEU A 72 -41.65 -3.89 6.03
N ASN A 73 -42.02 -2.72 5.53
CA ASN A 73 -41.24 -1.98 4.55
C ASN A 73 -40.49 -0.82 5.22
N PHE A 74 -39.16 -0.84 5.09
CA PHE A 74 -38.27 0.15 5.70
C PHE A 74 -37.52 0.97 4.64
N MET A 75 -37.34 2.26 4.93
CA MET A 75 -36.44 3.15 4.20
C MET A 75 -35.23 3.48 5.07
N LEU A 76 -34.03 3.13 4.58
CA LEU A 76 -32.77 3.46 5.23
C LEU A 76 -32.12 4.65 4.52
N LYS A 77 -31.87 5.74 5.26
CA LYS A 77 -31.09 6.90 4.80
C LYS A 77 -29.63 6.72 5.21
N GLY A 78 -28.84 6.16 4.31
CA GLY A 78 -27.42 5.87 4.51
C GLY A 78 -26.50 6.75 3.67
N TYR A 79 -25.23 6.77 4.04
CA TYR A 79 -24.17 7.44 3.29
C TYR A 79 -23.35 6.40 2.53
N ILE A 80 -23.18 6.60 1.22
CA ILE A 80 -22.28 5.78 0.40
C ILE A 80 -20.97 6.55 0.23
N TYR A 81 -19.87 5.92 0.61
CA TYR A 81 -18.53 6.46 0.39
C TYR A 81 -17.87 5.72 -0.79
N PRO A 82 -17.10 6.41 -1.64
CA PRO A 82 -16.29 5.77 -2.67
C PRO A 82 -15.22 4.88 -2.03
N ASP A 83 -14.71 3.92 -2.80
CA ASP A 83 -13.63 3.04 -2.38
C ASP A 83 -12.39 3.85 -1.95
N VAL A 84 -11.85 3.55 -0.77
CA VAL A 84 -10.62 4.15 -0.27
C VAL A 84 -9.45 3.41 -0.90
N LYS A 85 -8.92 3.96 -2.00
CA LYS A 85 -7.70 3.44 -2.63
C LYS A 85 -6.52 3.59 -1.67
N SER A 86 -6.22 2.55 -0.91
CA SER A 86 -4.98 2.42 -0.13
C SER A 86 -3.85 1.95 -1.05
N GLY A 87 -3.54 2.75 -2.08
CA GLY A 87 -2.33 2.56 -2.86
C GLY A 87 -1.16 3.19 -2.11
N SER A 88 -0.17 2.40 -1.70
CA SER A 88 1.11 2.94 -1.26
C SER A 88 1.79 3.55 -2.48
N VAL A 89 1.61 4.86 -2.68
CA VAL A 89 2.41 5.62 -3.65
C VAL A 89 3.85 5.59 -3.16
N THR A 90 4.80 5.16 -4.00
CA THR A 90 6.23 5.20 -3.67
C THR A 90 6.61 6.62 -3.32
N LYS A 91 6.89 6.88 -2.03
CA LYS A 91 7.09 8.24 -1.52
C LYS A 91 8.52 8.72 -1.62
N SER A 92 9.50 7.86 -1.93
CA SER A 92 10.90 8.27 -2.06
C SER A 92 11.72 7.28 -2.87
N VAL A 93 12.69 7.81 -3.63
CA VAL A 93 13.75 7.04 -4.30
C VAL A 93 15.08 7.49 -3.71
N ILE A 94 15.94 6.52 -3.36
CA ILE A 94 17.27 6.77 -2.81
C ILE A 94 18.31 6.21 -3.79
N VAL A 95 19.23 7.05 -4.26
CA VAL A 95 20.39 6.65 -5.06
C VAL A 95 21.65 6.87 -4.23
N ASN A 96 22.39 5.81 -3.98
CA ASN A 96 23.62 5.85 -3.20
C ASN A 96 24.83 5.75 -4.13
N LEU A 97 25.74 6.73 -4.06
CA LEU A 97 27.02 6.70 -4.76
C LEU A 97 28.13 6.29 -3.78
N ARG A 98 28.80 5.19 -4.12
CA ARG A 98 29.88 4.60 -3.32
C ARG A 98 31.23 5.02 -3.91
N LEU A 99 32.19 5.31 -3.05
CA LEU A 99 33.60 5.41 -3.47
C LEU A 99 34.29 4.07 -3.24
N PRO A 100 35.19 3.64 -4.13
CA PRO A 100 36.02 2.47 -3.86
C PRO A 100 36.89 2.71 -2.62
N ALA A 101 37.10 1.67 -1.82
CA ALA A 101 38.02 1.70 -0.69
C ALA A 101 39.46 2.02 -1.14
N GLU A 102 40.31 2.43 -0.19
CA GLU A 102 41.71 2.78 -0.45
C GLU A 102 42.43 1.70 -1.26
N ALA A 103 43.35 2.11 -2.14
CA ALA A 103 43.93 1.27 -3.19
C ALA A 103 44.68 0.05 -2.62
N GLY A 104 43.98 -1.07 -2.50
CA GLY A 104 44.59 -2.40 -2.42
C GLY A 104 45.42 -2.70 -3.67
N VAL A 105 46.34 -3.66 -3.57
CA VAL A 105 47.17 -4.12 -4.69
C VAL A 105 46.26 -4.47 -5.88
N SER A 106 46.54 -3.91 -7.06
CA SER A 106 45.68 -4.12 -8.23
C SER A 106 45.62 -5.59 -8.61
N GLU A 107 44.41 -6.14 -8.68
CA GLU A 107 44.14 -7.47 -9.19
C GLU A 107 43.87 -7.36 -10.70
N TYR A 108 44.44 -8.27 -11.48
CA TYR A 108 44.36 -8.24 -12.94
C TYR A 108 43.76 -9.53 -13.47
N ILE A 109 43.03 -9.44 -14.59
CA ILE A 109 42.60 -10.62 -15.34
C ILE A 109 43.82 -11.14 -16.10
N VAL A 110 44.39 -12.24 -15.61
CA VAL A 110 45.56 -12.91 -16.19
C VAL A 110 45.13 -13.68 -17.44
N LEU A 111 45.89 -13.53 -18.52
CA LEU A 111 45.67 -14.23 -19.78
C LEU A 111 46.17 -15.68 -19.70
N GLU A 112 45.56 -16.57 -20.49
CA GLU A 112 45.94 -17.99 -20.55
C GLU A 112 47.37 -18.24 -21.09
N ASP A 113 47.97 -17.25 -21.76
CA ASP A 113 49.36 -17.26 -22.24
C ASP A 113 50.36 -16.75 -21.17
N SER A 114 49.92 -16.64 -19.92
CA SER A 114 50.81 -16.36 -18.79
C SER A 114 51.68 -17.59 -18.48
N THR A 115 52.94 -17.36 -18.14
CA THR A 115 53.88 -18.41 -17.73
C THR A 115 54.35 -18.17 -16.30
N ASP A 116 55.02 -19.17 -15.71
CA ASP A 116 55.63 -19.06 -14.37
C ASP A 116 56.66 -17.91 -14.25
N PHE A 117 57.11 -17.35 -15.38
CA PHE A 117 58.12 -16.29 -15.43
C PHE A 117 57.60 -14.96 -16.00
N SER A 118 56.37 -14.90 -16.53
CA SER A 118 55.78 -13.68 -17.10
C SER A 118 54.26 -13.70 -16.98
N THR A 119 53.70 -12.68 -16.32
CA THR A 119 52.26 -12.50 -16.18
C THR A 119 51.73 -11.51 -17.20
N ASN A 120 51.02 -12.03 -18.20
CA ASN A 120 50.30 -11.21 -19.17
C ASN A 120 48.89 -10.92 -18.64
N TYR A 121 48.43 -9.67 -18.71
CA TYR A 121 47.13 -9.27 -18.18
C TYR A 121 46.45 -8.20 -19.03
N MET A 122 45.12 -8.15 -18.95
CA MET A 122 44.32 -7.15 -19.65
C MET A 122 44.34 -5.80 -18.94
N LEU A 123 44.50 -4.74 -19.72
CA LEU A 123 44.39 -3.34 -19.28
C LEU A 123 43.22 -2.69 -20.02
N LEU A 124 42.34 -2.00 -19.29
CA LEU A 124 41.35 -1.09 -19.87
C LEU A 124 41.78 0.33 -19.54
N ASP A 125 42.17 1.08 -20.57
CA ASP A 125 42.47 2.49 -20.43
C ASP A 125 41.18 3.29 -20.30
N ALA A 126 41.18 4.32 -19.46
CA ALA A 126 40.11 5.30 -19.46
C ALA A 126 40.08 6.03 -20.82
N ASP A 127 38.87 6.35 -21.28
CA ASP A 127 38.55 6.96 -22.57
C ASP A 127 39.62 7.94 -23.12
N ALA A 128 40.13 7.64 -24.32
CA ALA A 128 41.19 8.39 -25.01
C ALA A 128 40.84 9.85 -25.36
N GLY A 129 39.60 10.30 -25.10
CA GLY A 129 39.12 11.65 -25.35
C GLY A 129 39.14 12.62 -24.16
N SER A 130 39.48 12.18 -22.95
CA SER A 130 39.45 13.03 -21.75
C SER A 130 40.85 13.49 -21.33
N PRO A 131 41.17 14.80 -21.35
CA PRO A 131 42.49 15.33 -20.98
C PRO A 131 42.88 15.06 -19.52
N ASP A 132 41.90 14.79 -18.67
CA ASP A 132 42.07 14.66 -17.22
C ASP A 132 41.96 13.20 -16.74
N ALA A 133 41.74 12.25 -17.67
CA ALA A 133 41.62 10.83 -17.35
C ALA A 133 43.00 10.17 -17.25
N THR A 134 43.74 10.48 -16.19
CA THR A 134 45.03 9.84 -15.90
C THR A 134 44.82 8.63 -14.99
N GLY A 135 44.41 7.48 -15.55
CA GLY A 135 44.28 6.26 -14.75
C GLY A 135 43.83 5.01 -15.52
N ILE A 136 44.33 3.86 -15.09
CA ILE A 136 43.80 2.55 -15.51
C ILE A 136 42.43 2.30 -14.85
N MET A 137 41.47 1.77 -15.60
CA MET A 137 40.18 1.38 -15.03
C MET A 137 40.32 0.05 -14.28
N LYS A 138 40.11 0.06 -12.95
CA LYS A 138 40.10 -1.14 -12.10
C LYS A 138 38.78 -1.89 -12.27
N ILE A 139 38.82 -3.12 -12.77
CA ILE A 139 37.67 -4.04 -12.76
C ILE A 139 37.74 -4.84 -11.46
N LEU A 140 36.71 -4.75 -10.62
CA LEU A 140 36.62 -5.54 -9.39
C LEU A 140 35.71 -6.75 -9.63
N SER A 141 36.12 -7.92 -9.14
CA SER A 141 35.26 -9.11 -9.08
C SER A 141 34.28 -9.02 -7.90
N GLU A 142 33.16 -9.72 -7.99
CA GLU A 142 32.15 -9.78 -6.91
C GLU A 142 32.67 -10.41 -5.61
N SER A 143 33.80 -11.13 -5.67
CA SER A 143 34.47 -11.73 -4.52
C SER A 143 35.57 -10.84 -3.91
N SER A 144 35.84 -9.66 -4.49
CA SER A 144 36.89 -8.76 -4.00
C SER A 144 36.50 -8.11 -2.66
N SER A 145 37.37 -8.21 -1.66
CA SER A 145 37.22 -7.51 -0.37
C SER A 145 37.23 -5.99 -0.50
N ASP A 146 37.80 -5.46 -1.59
CA ASP A 146 37.80 -4.03 -1.91
C ASP A 146 36.42 -3.54 -2.37
N ALA A 147 35.60 -4.42 -2.93
CA ALA A 147 34.20 -4.14 -3.26
C ALA A 147 33.30 -4.17 -2.01
N ALA A 148 33.69 -4.95 -0.99
CA ALA A 148 32.93 -5.10 0.26
C ALA A 148 33.08 -3.91 1.23
N MET A 149 34.08 -3.03 1.04
CA MET A 149 34.32 -1.85 1.89
C MET A 149 33.97 -0.51 1.20
N ALA A 150 33.31 -0.55 0.05
CA ALA A 150 32.89 0.65 -0.67
C ALA A 150 31.69 1.30 0.03
N GLY A 151 31.97 2.16 1.01
CA GLY A 151 30.95 2.92 1.73
C GLY A 151 30.26 3.97 0.86
N ILE A 152 29.01 4.25 1.20
CA ILE A 152 28.20 5.32 0.63
C ILE A 152 28.77 6.66 1.11
N LYS A 153 29.18 7.51 0.16
CA LYS A 153 29.70 8.86 0.47
C LYS A 153 28.75 9.97 0.03
N THR A 154 27.92 9.69 -0.96
CA THR A 154 26.91 10.63 -1.42
C THR A 154 25.58 9.92 -1.60
N ARG A 155 24.50 10.55 -1.13
CA ARG A 155 23.14 10.09 -1.31
C ARG A 155 22.30 11.16 -1.98
N ILE A 156 21.51 10.73 -2.94
CA ILE A 156 20.46 11.55 -3.55
C ILE A 156 19.13 10.95 -3.14
N THR A 157 18.32 11.74 -2.45
CA THR A 157 16.97 11.36 -2.04
C THR A 157 15.97 12.22 -2.80
N THR A 158 15.11 11.56 -3.58
CA THR A 158 14.02 12.21 -4.31
C THR A 158 12.70 11.87 -3.63
N THR A 159 12.01 12.88 -3.10
CA THR A 159 10.75 12.69 -2.38
C THR A 159 9.65 13.48 -3.10
N PRO A 160 8.69 12.83 -3.78
CA PRO A 160 7.55 13.52 -4.37
C PRO A 160 6.69 14.25 -3.33
N GLY A 161 6.65 15.58 -3.40
CA GLY A 161 5.67 16.42 -2.72
C GLY A 161 4.35 16.53 -3.50
N ALA A 162 3.23 16.73 -2.79
CA ALA A 162 1.90 16.89 -3.40
C ALA A 162 1.77 18.12 -4.32
N ASN A 163 2.70 19.08 -4.21
CA ASN A 163 2.76 20.30 -5.01
C ASN A 163 3.98 20.34 -5.96
N ASP A 164 4.79 19.27 -6.00
CA ASP A 164 6.12 19.31 -6.65
C ASP A 164 6.05 19.09 -8.16
N VAL A 165 4.93 18.60 -8.71
CA VAL A 165 4.79 18.38 -10.15
C VAL A 165 3.44 18.89 -10.60
N VAL A 166 3.45 20.03 -11.29
CA VAL A 166 2.32 20.51 -12.09
C VAL A 166 2.54 20.08 -13.54
N ALA A 167 1.45 19.81 -14.28
CA ALA A 167 1.52 19.32 -15.66
C ALA A 167 2.23 20.27 -16.66
N SER A 168 2.61 21.47 -16.22
CA SER A 168 3.36 22.48 -16.98
C SER A 168 4.84 22.55 -16.60
N ASP A 169 5.32 21.75 -15.65
CA ASP A 169 6.72 21.73 -15.21
C ASP A 169 7.48 20.56 -15.84
N ASP A 170 8.66 20.84 -16.36
CA ASP A 170 9.60 19.89 -16.99
C ASP A 170 10.76 19.52 -16.04
N PHE A 171 10.86 20.20 -14.90
CA PHE A 171 11.83 19.89 -13.85
C PHE A 171 11.12 19.04 -12.79
N GLY A 172 11.54 17.78 -12.66
CA GLY A 172 10.88 16.78 -11.80
C GLY A 172 10.93 17.08 -10.29
N TYR A 173 10.65 16.05 -9.48
CA TYR A 173 10.54 16.15 -8.02
C TYR A 173 11.77 16.77 -7.33
N SER A 174 11.53 17.39 -6.16
CA SER A 174 12.56 17.90 -5.27
C SER A 174 13.58 16.81 -4.89
N GLN A 175 14.87 17.13 -4.98
CA GLN A 175 15.97 16.23 -4.61
C GLN A 175 16.80 16.83 -3.49
N THR A 176 17.12 16.03 -2.48
CA THR A 176 18.07 16.37 -1.43
C THR A 176 19.37 15.62 -1.66
N PHE A 177 20.49 16.35 -1.63
CA PHE A 177 21.83 15.82 -1.76
C PHE A 177 22.51 15.81 -0.40
N GLU A 178 22.90 14.62 0.06
CA GLU A 178 23.61 14.43 1.32
C GLU A 178 25.02 13.93 1.04
N TYR A 179 26.00 14.55 1.72
CA TYR A 179 27.41 14.15 1.68
C TYR A 179 27.81 13.67 3.07
N PHE A 180 28.44 12.49 3.13
CA PHE A 180 28.89 11.90 4.38
C PHE A 180 30.41 12.06 4.52
N ASP A 181 30.84 12.70 5.61
CA ASP A 181 32.27 12.87 5.93
C ASP A 181 32.93 11.53 6.26
N ASN A 182 32.22 10.67 7.01
CA ASN A 182 32.58 9.27 7.20
C ASN A 182 31.64 8.38 6.38
N PRO A 183 32.14 7.42 5.59
CA PRO A 183 31.28 6.55 4.79
C PRO A 183 30.30 5.75 5.66
N ILE A 184 29.06 5.62 5.19
CA ILE A 184 28.02 4.79 5.81
C ILE A 184 27.65 3.62 4.88
N ASP A 185 27.01 2.59 5.39
CA ASP A 185 26.43 1.51 4.58
C ASP A 185 24.95 1.31 4.93
N ASN A 186 24.23 0.54 4.11
CA ASN A 186 22.83 0.22 4.36
C ASN A 186 22.66 -1.25 4.76
N ASN A 187 21.93 -1.51 5.85
CA ASN A 187 21.59 -2.87 6.23
C ASN A 187 20.52 -3.42 5.26
N PRO A 188 20.79 -4.50 4.50
CA PRO A 188 19.88 -4.99 3.47
C PRO A 188 18.58 -5.61 4.05
N THR A 189 18.57 -5.99 5.32
CA THR A 189 17.42 -6.62 5.99
C THR A 189 16.52 -5.60 6.67
N THR A 190 17.09 -4.52 7.22
CA THR A 190 16.32 -3.50 7.97
C THR A 190 16.15 -2.20 7.20
N GLY A 191 16.93 -1.98 6.14
CA GLY A 191 16.93 -0.74 5.36
C GLY A 191 17.48 0.48 6.12
N LEU A 192 18.02 0.29 7.33
CA LEU A 192 18.59 1.35 8.15
C LEU A 192 20.05 1.61 7.79
N ASP A 193 20.45 2.87 7.92
CA ASP A 193 21.83 3.29 7.79
C ASP A 193 22.66 2.74 8.95
N VAL A 194 23.82 2.20 8.63
CA VAL A 194 24.82 1.73 9.57
C VAL A 194 26.14 2.42 9.30
N ASN A 195 26.90 2.71 10.35
CA ASN A 195 28.27 3.17 10.18
C ASN A 195 29.12 1.98 9.72
N LEU A 196 30.01 2.23 8.76
CA LEU A 196 31.10 1.30 8.42
C LEU A 196 32.10 1.18 9.57
#